data_AF-U5CVS6-F1
#
_entry.id   AF-U5CVS6-F1
#
_cell.length_a   1.000
_cell.length_b   1.000
_cell.length_c   1.000
_cell.angle_alpha   90.00
_cell.angle_beta   90.00
_cell.angle_gamma   90.00
#
_symmetry.space_group_name_H-M   'P 1'
#
loop_
_entity.id
_entity.type
_entity.pdbx_description
1 polymer ?
#
loop_
_entity_poly.entity_id
_entity_poly.type
_entity_poly.pdbx_seq_one_letter_code
_entity_poly.pdbx_strand_id
1 'polypeptide(L)'
;MHIIYHCYGGTHTSVIAAYIHTGQLPEDKTPSREQIEGIPLFDKLNGQNDPGHIVLIGTDEYGNNVYSMGVKNAKKLIEPALKDLYYHLFNTNEGLLLVDTTAATNWLMKIGGFLSIALKFPVLGRPLVTYGTQKSYKKIVQIVKNVKAQEKAEYNAIKR
;
A
#
# COMPACT_ATOMS: atom_id res chain seq x y z
N MET A 1 -13.92 -4.23 -7.47
CA MET A 1 -13.41 -4.80 -6.19
C MET A 1 -12.86 -3.71 -5.29
N HIS A 2 -12.58 -4.04 -4.04
CA HIS A 2 -11.83 -3.23 -3.09
C HIS A 2 -10.48 -3.88 -2.81
N ILE A 3 -9.39 -3.15 -3.04
CA ILE A 3 -8.03 -3.66 -2.92
C ILE A 3 -7.30 -2.84 -1.88
N ILE A 4 -6.97 -3.45 -0.76
CA ILE A 4 -6.34 -2.77 0.37
C ILE A 4 -4.91 -3.25 0.49
N TYR A 5 -3.97 -2.41 0.06
CA TYR A 5 -2.57 -2.60 0.37
C TYR A 5 -2.30 -2.22 1.81
N HIS A 6 -1.62 -3.10 2.55
CA HIS A 6 -1.26 -2.80 3.93
C HIS A 6 0.19 -3.11 4.26
N CYS A 7 0.70 -2.43 5.27
CA CYS A 7 1.99 -2.67 5.90
C CYS A 7 1.92 -2.27 7.38
N TYR A 8 3.04 -2.34 8.10
CA TYR A 8 3.07 -1.97 9.52
C TYR A 8 2.58 -0.54 9.77
N GLY A 9 3.15 0.45 9.07
CA GLY A 9 2.91 1.87 9.34
C GLY A 9 1.78 2.50 8.53
N GLY A 10 1.46 1.96 7.35
CA GLY A 10 0.50 2.57 6.43
C GLY A 10 1.05 3.76 5.63
N THR A 11 2.36 4.00 5.67
CA THR A 11 2.98 5.24 5.13
C THR A 11 4.11 5.00 4.13
N HIS A 12 4.50 3.75 3.89
CA HIS A 12 5.66 3.39 3.06
C HIS A 12 5.27 2.43 1.94
N THR A 13 5.52 1.12 2.10
CA THR A 13 5.31 0.13 1.02
C THR A 13 3.86 0.03 0.58
N SER A 14 2.89 0.15 1.49
CA SER A 14 1.47 0.11 1.17
C SER A 14 1.01 1.31 0.35
N VAL A 15 1.52 2.51 0.69
CA VAL A 15 1.22 3.75 -0.04
C VAL A 15 1.83 3.67 -1.43
N ILE A 16 3.11 3.31 -1.51
CA ILE A 16 3.80 3.20 -2.81
C ILE A 16 3.14 2.15 -3.70
N ALA A 17 2.76 0.99 -3.16
CA ALA A 17 2.05 -0.03 -3.92
C ALA A 17 0.72 0.50 -4.48
N ALA A 18 -0.09 1.18 -3.66
CA ALA A 18 -1.36 1.73 -4.09
C ALA A 18 -1.19 2.81 -5.18
N TYR A 19 -0.21 3.71 -5.03
CA TYR A 19 0.08 4.74 -6.05
C TYR A 19 0.59 4.15 -7.37
N ILE A 20 1.39 3.08 -7.32
CA ILE A 20 1.78 2.33 -8.53
C ILE A 20 0.55 1.69 -9.16
N HIS A 21 -0.28 1.04 -8.35
CA HIS A 21 -1.46 0.32 -8.82
C HIS A 21 -2.41 1.26 -9.57
N THR A 22 -2.70 2.44 -9.02
CA THR A 22 -3.57 3.44 -9.67
C THR A 22 -2.89 4.22 -10.81
N GLY A 23 -1.70 3.80 -11.27
CA GLY A 23 -0.97 4.47 -12.36
C GLY A 23 -0.39 5.86 -12.02
N GLN A 24 -0.40 6.26 -10.75
CA GLN A 24 0.16 7.55 -10.30
C GLN A 24 1.69 7.49 -10.16
N LEU A 25 2.26 6.28 -10.08
CA LEU A 25 3.69 6.03 -10.12
C LEU A 25 4.05 5.00 -11.21
N PRO A 26 5.23 5.13 -11.84
CA PRO A 26 5.63 4.26 -12.94
C PRO A 26 5.92 2.82 -12.51
N GLU A 27 5.57 1.85 -13.34
CA GLU A 27 5.90 0.42 -13.14
C GLU A 27 7.22 0.00 -13.80
N ASP A 28 7.71 0.78 -14.76
CA ASP A 28 8.85 0.46 -15.63
C ASP A 28 10.19 1.01 -15.12
N LYS A 29 10.16 2.03 -14.25
CA LYS A 29 11.34 2.66 -13.68
C LYS A 29 11.15 3.04 -12.21
N THR A 30 12.27 3.14 -11.49
CA THR A 30 12.27 3.69 -10.12
C THR A 30 12.09 5.21 -10.17
N PRO A 31 11.12 5.80 -9.44
CA PRO A 31 10.90 7.24 -9.40
C PRO A 31 12.04 7.99 -8.72
N SER A 32 12.12 9.28 -9.02
CA SER A 32 13.03 10.20 -8.32
C SER A 32 12.63 10.36 -6.85
N ARG A 33 13.54 10.92 -6.07
CA ARG A 33 13.29 11.25 -4.67
C ARG A 33 12.11 12.20 -4.53
N GLU A 34 12.05 13.22 -5.37
CA GLU A 34 11.02 14.27 -5.37
C GLU A 34 9.65 13.69 -5.71
N GLN A 35 9.59 12.73 -6.64
CA GLN A 35 8.35 12.04 -6.98
C GLN A 35 7.82 11.23 -5.80
N ILE A 36 8.69 10.50 -5.09
CA ILE A 36 8.30 9.72 -3.91
C ILE A 36 7.89 10.64 -2.76
N GLU A 37 8.70 11.66 -2.47
CA GLU A 37 8.44 12.60 -1.39
C GLU A 37 7.28 13.57 -1.69
N GLY A 38 6.90 13.73 -2.95
CA GLY A 38 5.73 14.50 -3.36
C GLY A 38 4.40 13.80 -3.04
N ILE A 39 4.42 12.50 -2.74
CA ILE A 39 3.21 11.74 -2.42
C ILE A 39 2.63 12.22 -1.09
N PRO A 40 1.36 12.66 -1.04
CA PRO A 40 0.74 13.21 0.16
C PRO A 40 0.85 12.32 1.41
N LEU A 41 0.70 11.01 1.25
CA LEU A 41 0.68 10.03 2.34
C LEU A 41 2.04 9.41 2.65
N PHE A 42 3.09 9.74 1.88
CA PHE A 42 4.39 9.11 2.04
C PHE A 42 5.14 9.66 3.25
N ASP A 43 5.46 8.76 4.17
CA ASP A 43 6.19 9.04 5.41
C ASP A 43 5.57 10.17 6.25
N LYS A 44 4.24 10.23 6.28
CA LYS A 44 3.47 11.23 7.04
C LYS A 44 2.28 10.56 7.73
N LEU A 45 1.95 11.03 8.92
CA LEU A 45 0.71 10.69 9.63
C LEU A 45 -0.04 12.00 9.94
N ASN A 46 -1.34 12.03 9.67
CA ASN A 46 -2.17 13.23 9.86
C ASN A 46 -3.53 12.94 10.52
N GLY A 47 -3.69 11.78 11.18
CA GLY A 47 -4.94 11.34 11.77
C GLY A 47 -5.87 10.61 10.78
N GLN A 48 -5.86 10.99 9.50
CA GLN A 48 -6.69 10.31 8.48
C GLN A 48 -6.04 9.04 7.94
N ASN A 49 -4.71 8.97 7.97
CA ASN A 49 -3.92 7.81 7.56
C ASN A 49 -3.17 7.16 8.72
N ASP A 50 -3.66 7.37 9.94
CA ASP A 50 -3.16 6.68 11.11
C ASP A 50 -3.42 5.16 11.00
N PRO A 51 -2.63 4.32 11.68
CA PRO A 51 -2.84 2.88 11.64
C PRO A 51 -4.26 2.48 12.07
N GLY A 52 -4.88 1.58 11.31
CA GLY A 52 -6.29 1.20 11.44
C GLY A 52 -7.23 1.93 10.47
N HIS A 53 -6.79 3.02 9.84
CA HIS A 53 -7.59 3.75 8.85
C HIS A 53 -7.37 3.20 7.43
N ILE A 54 -8.47 2.96 6.72
CA ILE A 54 -8.48 2.58 5.29
C ILE A 54 -8.56 3.88 4.48
N VAL A 55 -7.52 4.18 3.70
CA VAL A 55 -7.41 5.43 2.94
C VAL A 55 -7.55 5.15 1.45
N LEU A 56 -8.56 5.72 0.80
CA LEU A 56 -8.76 5.61 -0.65
C LEU A 56 -7.65 6.38 -1.39
N ILE A 57 -6.97 5.70 -2.30
CA ILE A 57 -5.93 6.28 -3.14
C ILE A 57 -6.46 6.64 -4.53
N GLY A 58 -7.37 5.82 -5.06
CA GLY A 58 -8.01 6.05 -6.34
C GLY A 58 -8.63 4.78 -6.90
N THR A 59 -8.90 4.81 -8.21
CA THR A 59 -9.46 3.69 -8.97
C THR A 59 -8.44 3.25 -10.03
N ASP A 60 -8.34 1.95 -10.27
CA ASP A 60 -7.45 1.38 -11.30
C ASP A 60 -8.08 1.37 -12.70
N GLU A 61 -7.39 0.79 -13.67
CA GLU A 61 -7.86 0.62 -15.06
C GLU A 61 -9.06 -0.35 -15.22
N TYR A 62 -9.38 -1.16 -14.21
CA TYR A 62 -10.48 -2.13 -14.21
C TYR A 62 -11.71 -1.65 -13.44
N GLY A 63 -11.65 -0.48 -12.80
CA GLY A 63 -12.73 0.07 -11.99
C GLY A 63 -12.70 -0.37 -10.51
N ASN A 64 -11.60 -0.97 -10.06
CA ASN A 64 -11.38 -1.37 -8.68
C ASN A 64 -10.94 -0.18 -7.83
N ASN A 65 -11.50 -0.06 -6.62
CA ASN A 65 -11.08 0.94 -5.66
C ASN A 65 -9.84 0.44 -4.90
N VAL A 66 -8.80 1.26 -4.88
CA VAL A 66 -7.49 0.92 -4.30
C VAL A 66 -7.22 1.77 -3.07
N TYR A 67 -6.82 1.11 -1.99
CA TYR A 67 -6.65 1.70 -0.68
C TYR A 67 -5.27 1.39 -0.08
N SER A 68 -4.87 2.22 0.88
CA SER A 68 -3.72 1.98 1.76
C SER A 68 -4.16 1.88 3.22
N MET A 69 -3.50 1.04 4.01
CA MET A 69 -3.75 0.90 5.45
C MET A 69 -2.49 0.52 6.24
N GLY A 70 -2.36 1.08 7.46
CA GLY A 70 -1.38 0.64 8.44
C GLY A 70 -2.00 -0.36 9.43
N VAL A 71 -1.37 -1.52 9.66
CA VAL A 71 -1.93 -2.58 10.53
C VAL A 71 -1.13 -2.84 11.81
N LYS A 72 0.00 -2.16 12.02
CA LYS A 72 0.94 -2.44 13.11
C LYS A 72 1.25 -3.95 13.23
N ASN A 73 1.21 -4.49 14.44
CA ASN A 73 1.38 -5.92 14.72
C ASN A 73 0.04 -6.70 14.64
N ALA A 74 -1.06 -6.04 14.26
CA ALA A 74 -2.40 -6.60 14.32
C ALA A 74 -2.86 -7.25 12.99
N LYS A 75 -1.95 -7.52 12.04
CA LYS A 75 -2.27 -8.17 10.75
C LYS A 75 -3.17 -9.41 10.92
N LYS A 76 -2.81 -10.30 11.85
CA LYS A 76 -3.55 -11.56 12.12
C LYS A 76 -4.95 -11.36 12.67
N LEU A 77 -5.25 -10.18 13.22
CA LEU A 77 -6.59 -9.81 13.70
C LEU A 77 -7.37 -9.06 12.62
N ILE A 78 -6.72 -8.10 11.95
CA ILE A 78 -7.36 -7.19 11.00
C ILE A 78 -7.77 -7.92 9.72
N GLU A 79 -6.92 -8.80 9.16
CA GLU A 79 -7.27 -9.48 7.90
C GLU A 79 -8.51 -10.37 8.01
N PRO A 80 -8.64 -11.27 9.01
CA PRO A 80 -9.86 -12.05 9.17
C PRO A 80 -11.08 -11.18 9.48
N ALA A 81 -10.92 -10.15 10.32
CA ALA A 81 -12.04 -9.27 10.67
C ALA A 81 -12.61 -8.51 9.47
N LEU A 82 -11.74 -7.99 8.58
CA LEU A 82 -12.19 -7.30 7.36
C LEU A 82 -12.86 -8.26 6.37
N LYS A 83 -12.34 -9.47 6.22
CA LYS A 83 -12.96 -10.51 5.39
C LYS A 83 -14.32 -10.94 5.96
N ASP A 84 -14.40 -11.17 7.26
CA ASP A 84 -15.65 -11.56 7.91
C ASP A 84 -16.71 -10.46 7.81
N LEU A 85 -16.33 -9.20 8.04
CA LEU A 85 -17.21 -8.05 7.82
C LEU A 85 -17.69 -7.98 6.37
N TYR A 86 -16.79 -8.09 5.40
CA TYR A 86 -17.15 -8.03 3.99
C TYR A 86 -18.11 -9.16 3.59
N TYR A 87 -17.85 -10.38 4.08
CA TYR A 87 -18.76 -11.52 3.89
C TYR A 87 -20.15 -11.24 4.46
N HIS A 88 -20.28 -10.68 5.66
CA HIS A 88 -21.60 -10.37 6.23
C HIS A 88 -22.35 -9.26 5.49
N LEU A 89 -21.64 -8.35 4.82
CA LEU A 89 -22.26 -7.27 4.04
C LEU A 89 -22.67 -7.71 2.63
N PHE A 90 -21.91 -8.62 2.00
CA PHE A 90 -22.06 -8.95 0.58
C PHE A 90 -22.29 -10.44 0.29
N ASN A 91 -22.29 -11.30 1.31
CA ASN A 91 -22.42 -12.76 1.22
C ASN A 91 -21.36 -13.44 0.33
N THR A 92 -20.21 -12.78 0.14
CA THR A 92 -19.05 -13.27 -0.63
C THR A 92 -17.79 -12.51 -0.19
N ASN A 93 -16.61 -13.07 -0.47
CA ASN A 93 -15.31 -12.40 -0.29
C ASN A 93 -14.63 -12.04 -1.61
N GLU A 94 -15.20 -12.41 -2.76
CA GLU A 94 -14.57 -12.24 -4.08
C GLU A 94 -14.33 -10.77 -4.45
N GLY A 95 -15.04 -9.83 -3.83
CA GLY A 95 -14.86 -8.40 -4.08
C GLY A 95 -13.85 -7.69 -3.19
N LEU A 96 -13.17 -8.38 -2.26
CA LEU A 96 -12.19 -7.80 -1.33
C LEU A 96 -10.84 -8.51 -1.41
N LEU A 97 -9.79 -7.74 -1.68
CA LEU A 97 -8.42 -8.22 -1.67
C LEU A 97 -7.58 -7.45 -0.64
N LEU A 98 -6.98 -8.17 0.30
CA LEU A 98 -6.05 -7.62 1.29
C LEU A 98 -4.63 -8.02 0.89
N VAL A 99 -3.75 -7.04 0.66
CA VAL A 99 -2.42 -7.27 0.10
C VAL A 99 -1.34 -6.80 1.07
N ASP A 100 -0.61 -7.76 1.64
CA ASP A 100 0.53 -7.47 2.52
C ASP A 100 1.77 -7.06 1.71
N THR A 101 2.24 -5.85 1.95
CA THR A 101 3.46 -5.30 1.33
C THR A 101 4.69 -5.36 2.24
N THR A 102 4.57 -5.92 3.45
CA THR A 102 5.63 -5.94 4.47
C THR A 102 6.88 -6.69 4.00
N ALA A 103 6.74 -7.69 3.13
CA ALA A 103 7.87 -8.41 2.52
C ALA A 103 8.77 -7.49 1.66
N ALA A 104 8.25 -6.37 1.16
CA ALA A 104 9.02 -5.34 0.47
C ALA A 104 9.62 -4.29 1.41
N THR A 105 9.39 -4.37 2.72
CA THR A 105 9.98 -3.42 3.67
C THR A 105 11.42 -3.83 4.01
N ASN A 106 12.38 -2.91 3.83
CA ASN A 106 13.78 -3.14 4.20
C ASN A 106 14.19 -2.37 5.47
N TRP A 107 15.38 -2.65 5.99
CA TRP A 107 15.86 -2.06 7.24
C TRP A 107 16.05 -0.54 7.17
N LEU A 108 16.36 0.03 5.99
CA LEU A 108 16.46 1.48 5.80
C LEU A 108 15.11 2.16 6.04
N MET A 109 14.02 1.59 5.50
CA MET A 109 12.67 2.09 5.77
C MET A 109 12.29 1.95 7.24
N LYS A 110 12.68 0.86 7.91
CA LYS A 110 12.39 0.66 9.34
C LYS A 110 13.07 1.72 10.20
N ILE A 111 14.38 1.93 10.00
CA ILE A 111 15.15 2.94 10.75
C ILE A 111 14.66 4.35 10.38
N GLY A 112 14.50 4.62 9.08
CA GLY A 112 14.04 5.92 8.60
C GLY A 112 12.65 6.26 9.14
N GLY A 113 11.72 5.31 9.12
CA GLY A 113 10.36 5.49 9.64
C GLY A 113 10.34 5.67 11.15
N PHE A 114 11.20 4.96 11.88
CA PHE A 114 11.36 5.18 13.32
C PHE A 114 11.88 6.60 13.60
N LEU A 115 12.90 7.07 12.88
CA LEU A 115 13.42 8.43 13.01
C LEU A 115 12.38 9.48 12.63
N SER A 116 11.71 9.31 11.48
CA SER A 116 10.78 10.30 10.92
C SER A 116 9.48 10.39 11.70
N ILE A 117 8.85 9.24 11.97
CA ILE A 117 7.51 9.16 12.57
C ILE A 117 7.58 9.04 14.09
N ALA A 118 8.34 8.08 14.62
CA ALA A 118 8.33 7.80 16.06
C ALA A 118 9.11 8.85 16.86
N LEU A 119 10.29 9.25 16.37
CA LEU A 119 11.12 10.29 17.00
C LEU A 119 10.84 11.70 16.49
N LYS A 120 9.90 11.88 15.55
CA LYS A 120 9.53 13.17 14.93
C LYS A 120 10.74 13.92 14.36
N PHE A 121 11.69 13.19 13.78
CA PHE A 121 12.90 13.74 13.17
C PHE A 121 12.98 13.48 11.66
N PRO A 122 12.10 14.10 10.86
CA PRO A 122 11.94 13.81 9.44
C PRO A 122 13.14 14.23 8.59
N VAL A 123 13.95 15.20 9.04
CA VAL A 123 15.13 15.69 8.32
C VAL A 123 16.14 14.57 8.05
N LEU A 124 16.29 13.63 8.99
CA LEU A 124 17.15 12.46 8.83
C LEU A 124 16.36 11.20 8.45
N GLY A 125 15.15 11.04 8.99
CA GLY A 125 14.35 9.85 8.74
C GLY A 125 13.87 9.74 7.29
N ARG A 126 13.30 10.82 6.76
CA ARG A 126 12.66 10.82 5.43
C ARG A 126 13.63 10.50 4.29
N PRO A 127 14.86 11.06 4.22
CA PRO A 127 15.85 10.64 3.21
C PRO A 127 16.14 9.13 3.26
N LEU A 128 16.25 8.54 4.46
CA LEU A 128 16.50 7.10 4.62
C LEU A 128 15.31 6.26 4.14
N VAL A 129 14.08 6.68 4.47
CA VAL A 129 12.86 6.02 3.98
C VAL A 129 12.77 6.10 2.46
N THR A 130 13.02 7.27 1.87
CA THR A 130 12.98 7.47 0.42
C THR A 130 14.00 6.59 -0.28
N TYR A 131 15.24 6.57 0.19
CA TYR A 131 16.29 5.72 -0.37
C TYR A 131 15.98 4.22 -0.21
N GLY A 132 15.46 3.82 0.95
CA GLY A 132 14.95 2.47 1.18
C GLY A 132 13.84 2.10 0.20
N THR A 133 12.92 3.03 -0.07
CA THR A 133 11.82 2.89 -1.03
C THR A 133 12.33 2.67 -2.44
N GLN A 134 13.28 3.50 -2.90
CA GLN A 134 13.89 3.33 -4.22
C GLN A 134 14.57 1.96 -4.37
N LYS A 135 15.27 1.49 -3.33
CA LYS A 135 15.89 0.15 -3.33
C LYS A 135 14.87 -0.99 -3.41
N SER A 136 13.72 -0.83 -2.77
CA SER A 136 12.68 -1.88 -2.77
C SER A 136 11.67 -1.74 -3.90
N TYR A 137 11.77 -0.68 -4.71
CA TYR A 137 10.73 -0.28 -5.65
C TYR A 137 10.33 -1.41 -6.61
N LYS A 138 11.32 -2.11 -7.19
CA LYS A 138 11.06 -3.26 -8.07
C LYS A 138 10.28 -4.40 -7.38
N LYS A 139 10.52 -4.63 -6.08
CA LYS A 139 9.76 -5.64 -5.31
C LYS A 139 8.31 -5.19 -5.11
N ILE A 140 8.10 -3.91 -4.84
CA ILE A 140 6.75 -3.33 -4.70
C ILE A 140 6.00 -3.43 -6.03
N VAL A 141 6.64 -3.07 -7.15
CA VAL A 141 6.09 -3.23 -8.50
C VAL A 141 5.72 -4.70 -8.76
N GLN A 142 6.56 -5.67 -8.38
CA GLN A 142 6.24 -7.08 -8.57
C GLN A 142 4.98 -7.50 -7.80
N ILE A 143 4.81 -7.02 -6.57
CA ILE A 143 3.58 -7.26 -5.80
C ILE A 143 2.36 -6.71 -6.55
N VAL A 144 2.45 -5.47 -7.05
CA VAL A 144 1.34 -4.84 -7.79
C VAL A 144 1.03 -5.60 -9.08
N LYS A 145 2.05 -6.01 -9.85
CA LYS A 145 1.86 -6.78 -11.08
C LYS A 145 1.18 -8.12 -10.84
N ASN A 146 1.50 -8.80 -9.74
CA ASN A 146 0.83 -10.05 -9.38
C ASN A 146 -0.65 -9.83 -9.07
N VAL A 147 -0.98 -8.74 -8.38
CA VAL A 147 -2.37 -8.35 -8.08
C VAL A 147 -3.13 -8.01 -9.38
N LYS A 148 -2.56 -7.17 -10.25
CA LYS A 148 -3.15 -6.83 -11.55
C LYS A 148 -3.36 -8.03 -12.47
N ALA A 149 -2.49 -9.02 -12.41
CA ALA A 149 -2.66 -10.26 -13.16
C ALA A 149 -3.91 -11.05 -12.71
N GLN A 150 -4.18 -11.07 -11.40
CA GLN A 150 -5.40 -11.67 -10.84
C GLN A 150 -6.64 -10.88 -11.28
N GLU A 151 -6.63 -9.56 -11.13
CA GLU A 151 -7.75 -8.69 -11.51
C GLU A 151 -8.09 -8.82 -12.99
N LYS A 152 -7.07 -8.86 -13.86
CA LYS A 152 -7.26 -9.05 -15.30
C LYS A 152 -7.94 -10.38 -15.61
N ALA A 153 -7.59 -11.45 -14.89
CA ALA A 153 -8.23 -12.76 -15.08
C ALA A 153 -9.70 -12.72 -14.70
N GLU A 154 -10.03 -12.09 -13.57
CA GLU A 154 -11.40 -11.92 -13.08
C GLU A 154 -12.24 -11.02 -14.00
N TYR A 155 -11.69 -9.88 -14.42
CA TYR A 155 -12.32 -8.96 -15.38
C TYR A 155 -12.67 -9.65 -16.70
N ASN A 156 -11.75 -10.48 -17.23
CA ASN A 156 -11.98 -11.22 -18.46
C ASN A 156 -13.01 -12.36 -18.29
N ALA A 157 -13.15 -12.92 -17.09
CA ALA A 157 -14.16 -13.94 -16.81
C ALA A 157 -15.58 -13.35 -16.82
N ILE A 158 -15.76 -12.11 -16.33
CA ILE A 158 -17.06 -11.42 -16.28
C ILE A 158 -17.52 -10.94 -17.66
N LYS A 159 -16.58 -10.60 -18.56
CA LYS A 159 -16.89 -10.13 -19.92
C LYS A 159 -17.24 -11.24 -20.93
N ARG A 160 -17.02 -12.51 -20.57
CA ARG A 160 -17.36 -13.68 -21.40
C ARG A 160 -18.80 -14.10 -21.13
#